data_AF-A0A936Y1N0-F1
#
_entry.id   AF-A0A936Y1N0-F1
#
_cell.length_a   1.000
_cell.length_b   1.000
_cell.length_c   1.000
_cell.angle_alpha   90.00
_cell.angle_beta   90.00
_cell.angle_gamma   90.00
#
_symmetry.space_group_name_H-M   'P 1'
#
loop_
_entity.id
_entity.type
_entity.pdbx_description
1 polymer ?
#
loop_
_entity_poly.entity_id
_entity_poly.type
_entity_poly.pdbx_seq_one_letter_code
_entity_poly.pdbx_strand_id
1 'polypeptide(L)'
;MKLHTNAGIILFIACCLLPILHSSCKEEVVDFETNYCKGNPAFIQKMGFDSRFSFLSTSDQKIMGLLLLQSEQPGNPNARITKSFQHPSWKKGGWLAPILIDDAGNIFTSPAPFINILDNPIANNNTIYRVDAGTGEMQEFLRLPFEDSINSQNPYGIIGMVYLCETGTLYVSSVAGSRLHEENGHIYAIDVKSKKIIDQINHIDAMGMGISYAAGKRQLFFGTGRNSDVQSVTLNAAGKYSGKPEVVFTLQNLGSRGDDKVRRIRSGPSGNLAVSGIEFNFNLVAPREKQETVYEFVYDEESQKWVFQKPR
;
A
#
# COMPACT_ATOMS: atom_id res chain seq x y z
N MET A 1 60.26 69.64 -6.95
CA MET A 1 59.51 69.97 -5.73
C MET A 1 58.16 69.28 -5.79
N LYS A 2 57.90 68.40 -4.82
CA LYS A 2 56.63 67.74 -4.45
C LYS A 2 56.02 66.67 -5.38
N LEU A 3 55.93 65.48 -4.77
CA LEU A 3 55.13 64.29 -5.08
C LEU A 3 53.62 64.55 -4.97
N HIS A 4 52.81 63.74 -5.68
CA HIS A 4 51.76 62.85 -5.11
C HIS A 4 51.06 62.07 -6.27
N THR A 5 51.27 60.76 -6.46
CA THR A 5 50.57 59.55 -5.94
C THR A 5 49.12 59.30 -6.37
N ASN A 6 48.88 58.02 -6.73
CA ASN A 6 47.64 57.21 -6.72
C ASN A 6 46.78 57.16 -8.00
N ALA A 7 46.22 56.02 -8.41
CA ALA A 7 46.41 54.60 -8.08
C ALA A 7 45.67 53.80 -9.16
N GLY A 8 46.33 52.81 -9.76
CA GLY A 8 45.72 51.87 -10.70
C GLY A 8 44.95 50.78 -9.97
N ILE A 9 43.70 50.56 -10.36
CA ILE A 9 42.87 49.46 -9.87
C ILE A 9 43.26 48.20 -10.64
N ILE A 10 43.92 47.27 -9.93
CA ILE A 10 44.17 45.90 -10.38
C ILE A 10 42.94 45.07 -10.04
N LEU A 11 42.26 44.53 -11.05
CA LEU A 11 41.14 43.62 -10.91
C LEU A 11 41.68 42.21 -10.54
N PHE A 12 41.66 41.87 -9.26
CA PHE A 12 41.92 40.52 -8.78
C PHE A 12 40.67 39.66 -9.03
N ILE A 13 40.74 38.76 -10.03
CA ILE A 13 39.76 37.68 -10.21
C ILE A 13 40.06 36.64 -9.13
N ALA A 14 39.35 36.74 -8.00
CA ALA A 14 39.32 35.70 -7.00
C ALA A 14 38.47 34.53 -7.55
N CYS A 15 39.17 33.48 -7.97
CA CYS A 15 38.58 32.19 -8.34
C CYS A 15 37.99 31.56 -7.06
N CYS A 16 36.72 31.85 -6.77
CA CYS A 16 35.96 31.16 -5.74
C CYS A 16 35.71 29.71 -6.19
N LEU A 17 36.66 28.84 -5.88
CA LEU A 17 36.47 27.40 -5.77
C LEU A 17 35.44 27.15 -4.65
N LEU A 18 34.16 27.13 -5.01
CA LEU A 18 33.11 26.56 -4.17
C LEU A 18 33.37 25.04 -4.08
N PRO A 19 33.65 24.48 -2.89
CA PRO A 19 33.68 23.03 -2.75
C PRO A 19 32.24 22.56 -2.95
N ILE A 20 32.00 21.86 -4.06
CA ILE A 20 30.81 21.04 -4.25
C ILE A 20 30.90 19.98 -3.15
N LEU A 21 30.26 20.25 -2.02
CA LEU A 21 29.97 19.28 -0.99
C LEU A 21 29.15 18.17 -1.68
N HIS A 22 29.86 17.14 -2.12
CA HIS A 22 29.29 15.83 -2.36
C HIS A 22 28.85 15.33 -0.99
N SER A 23 27.68 15.79 -0.54
CA SER A 23 26.91 15.05 0.44
C SER A 23 26.62 13.73 -0.23
N SER A 24 27.49 12.76 0.02
CA SER A 24 27.20 11.36 -0.21
C SER A 24 25.86 11.12 0.47
N CYS A 25 24.80 10.95 -0.33
CA CYS A 25 23.52 10.44 0.15
C CYS A 25 23.78 9.03 0.67
N LYS A 26 24.33 8.92 1.89
CA LYS A 26 24.35 7.67 2.62
C LYS A 26 22.88 7.38 2.92
N GLU A 27 22.40 6.30 2.34
CA GLU A 27 21.10 5.72 2.65
C GLU A 27 21.06 5.49 4.16
N GLU A 28 20.01 5.98 4.82
CA GLU A 28 19.85 5.86 6.26
C GLU A 28 19.67 4.38 6.61
N VAL A 29 20.53 3.88 7.51
CA VAL A 29 20.40 2.53 8.06
C VAL A 29 19.37 2.60 9.17
N VAL A 30 18.31 1.79 9.07
CA VAL A 30 17.22 1.70 10.05
C VAL A 30 17.28 0.38 10.79
N ASP A 31 16.97 0.40 12.08
CA ASP A 31 16.84 -0.82 12.87
C ASP A 31 15.63 -1.64 12.42
N PHE A 32 15.65 -2.93 12.73
CA PHE A 32 14.50 -3.80 12.48
C PHE A 32 13.34 -3.38 13.39
N GLU A 33 12.24 -2.95 12.79
CA GLU A 33 10.97 -2.70 13.47
C GLU A 33 9.81 -3.39 12.75
N THR A 34 8.76 -3.75 13.49
CA THR A 34 7.50 -4.15 12.85
C THR A 34 6.73 -2.91 12.45
N ASN A 35 6.35 -2.79 11.17
CA ASN A 35 5.40 -1.78 10.72
C ASN A 35 3.96 -2.09 11.22
N TYR A 36 3.74 -1.98 12.54
CA TYR A 36 2.48 -2.28 13.21
C TYR A 36 2.13 -1.18 14.22
N CYS A 37 1.26 -0.27 13.78
CA CYS A 37 0.78 0.84 14.60
C CYS A 37 -0.75 0.96 14.62
N LYS A 38 -1.48 -0.03 14.10
CA LYS A 38 -2.94 0.06 13.89
C LYS A 38 -3.65 0.55 15.16
N GLY A 39 -4.28 1.71 15.05
CA GLY A 39 -5.10 2.29 16.11
C GLY A 39 -6.43 1.57 16.26
N ASN A 40 -7.04 1.73 17.43
CA ASN A 40 -8.37 1.23 17.70
C ASN A 40 -9.42 2.29 17.32
N PRO A 41 -10.32 2.04 16.35
CA PRO A 41 -11.37 2.98 16.02
C PRO A 41 -12.31 3.19 17.21
N ALA A 42 -12.26 4.37 17.83
CA ALA A 42 -12.98 4.68 19.07
C ALA A 42 -14.51 4.51 18.94
N PHE A 43 -15.06 4.70 17.75
CA PHE A 43 -16.50 4.54 17.49
C PHE A 43 -16.99 3.10 17.76
N ILE A 44 -16.13 2.07 17.64
CA ILE A 44 -16.51 0.66 17.87
C ILE A 44 -17.00 0.47 19.31
N GLN A 45 -16.22 0.92 20.29
CA GLN A 45 -16.59 0.78 21.71
C GLN A 45 -17.80 1.66 22.07
N LYS A 46 -17.87 2.88 21.51
CA LYS A 46 -19.01 3.79 21.72
C LYS A 46 -20.35 3.18 21.27
N MET A 47 -20.33 2.32 20.25
CA MET A 47 -21.51 1.59 19.77
C MET A 47 -21.80 0.28 20.55
N GLY A 48 -21.01 -0.02 21.59
CA GLY A 48 -21.20 -1.20 22.44
C GLY A 48 -20.69 -2.52 21.84
N PHE A 49 -19.74 -2.45 20.90
CA PHE A 49 -19.02 -3.62 20.39
C PHE A 49 -17.77 -3.89 21.24
N ASP A 50 -17.44 -5.16 21.52
CA ASP A 50 -16.16 -5.54 22.13
C ASP A 50 -15.08 -5.56 21.04
N SER A 51 -14.10 -4.67 21.14
CA SER A 51 -13.01 -4.53 20.17
C SER A 51 -12.22 -5.80 19.94
N ARG A 52 -12.13 -6.70 20.92
CA ARG A 52 -11.39 -7.98 20.79
C ARG A 52 -12.13 -9.00 19.93
N PHE A 53 -13.46 -8.91 19.92
CA PHE A 53 -14.35 -9.81 19.21
C PHE A 53 -14.89 -9.23 17.91
N SER A 54 -14.51 -7.99 17.60
CA SER A 54 -15.04 -7.24 16.46
C SER A 54 -14.04 -7.11 15.33
N PHE A 55 -14.55 -7.12 14.10
CA PHE A 55 -13.74 -6.95 12.90
C PHE A 55 -14.56 -6.26 11.80
N LEU A 56 -13.84 -5.63 10.89
CA LEU A 56 -14.42 -5.00 9.71
C LEU A 56 -14.42 -5.99 8.54
N SER A 57 -15.48 -5.95 7.74
CA SER A 57 -15.64 -6.83 6.59
C SER A 57 -16.20 -6.08 5.40
N THR A 58 -15.72 -6.43 4.21
CA THR A 58 -16.31 -6.08 2.92
C THR A 58 -16.58 -7.32 2.07
N SER A 59 -16.58 -8.51 2.68
CA SER A 59 -16.70 -9.79 1.97
C SER A 59 -18.10 -10.41 2.04
N ASP A 60 -19.08 -9.71 2.61
CA ASP A 60 -20.47 -10.16 2.58
C ASP A 60 -20.97 -10.16 1.13
N GLN A 61 -21.65 -11.22 0.69
CA GLN A 61 -22.10 -11.33 -0.71
C GLN A 61 -23.45 -10.64 -0.97
N LYS A 62 -24.16 -10.24 0.09
CA LYS A 62 -25.52 -9.68 0.02
C LYS A 62 -25.56 -8.22 0.45
N ILE A 63 -24.63 -7.81 1.32
CA ILE A 63 -24.57 -6.46 1.85
C ILE A 63 -23.37 -5.73 1.26
N MET A 64 -23.68 -4.76 0.40
CA MET A 64 -22.69 -3.88 -0.22
C MET A 64 -22.08 -2.90 0.79
N GLY A 65 -20.78 -2.65 0.66
CA GLY A 65 -20.04 -1.67 1.46
C GLY A 65 -19.22 -2.29 2.59
N LEU A 66 -18.99 -1.49 3.64
CA LEU A 66 -18.27 -1.91 4.84
C LEU A 66 -19.25 -2.40 5.91
N LEU A 67 -18.85 -3.38 6.70
CA LEU A 67 -19.58 -3.92 7.86
C LEU A 67 -18.67 -3.97 9.08
N LEU A 68 -19.25 -3.72 10.25
CA LEU A 68 -18.67 -4.03 11.55
C LEU A 68 -19.40 -5.25 12.10
N LEU A 69 -18.64 -6.31 12.34
CA LEU A 69 -19.17 -7.58 12.81
C LEU A 69 -18.53 -7.93 14.14
N GLN A 70 -19.29 -8.53 15.05
CA GLN A 70 -18.78 -9.16 16.26
C GLN A 70 -18.99 -10.68 16.18
N SER A 71 -17.94 -11.46 16.39
CA SER A 71 -17.99 -12.93 16.37
C SER A 71 -17.53 -13.49 17.72
N GLU A 72 -18.10 -14.63 18.13
CA GLU A 72 -17.62 -15.37 19.31
C GLU A 72 -16.17 -15.85 19.13
N GLN A 73 -15.75 -16.09 17.88
CA GLN A 73 -14.41 -16.50 17.53
C GLN A 73 -13.95 -15.73 16.27
N PRO A 74 -13.38 -14.53 16.43
CA PRO A 74 -12.87 -13.73 15.32
C PRO A 74 -11.87 -14.51 14.47
N GLY A 75 -11.96 -14.36 13.15
CA GLY A 75 -11.11 -15.08 12.20
C GLY A 75 -11.58 -16.50 11.85
N ASN A 76 -12.54 -17.07 12.58
CA ASN A 76 -13.22 -18.30 12.16
C ASN A 76 -14.44 -17.94 11.27
N PRO A 77 -14.43 -18.27 9.97
CA PRO A 77 -15.53 -17.95 9.07
C PRO A 77 -16.84 -18.69 9.41
N ASN A 78 -16.75 -19.79 10.16
CA ASN A 78 -17.92 -20.59 10.57
C ASN A 78 -18.47 -20.16 11.94
N ALA A 79 -17.82 -19.22 12.62
CA ALA A 79 -18.27 -18.77 13.93
C ALA A 79 -19.51 -17.89 13.84
N ARG A 80 -20.35 -17.96 14.88
CA ARG A 80 -21.59 -17.17 14.94
C ARG A 80 -21.28 -15.68 15.06
N ILE A 81 -21.88 -14.89 14.17
CA ILE A 81 -21.94 -13.44 14.31
C ILE A 81 -22.99 -13.07 15.36
N THR A 82 -22.54 -12.37 16.41
CA THR A 82 -23.37 -11.94 17.56
C THR A 82 -23.90 -10.53 17.42
N LYS A 83 -23.18 -9.66 16.69
CA LYS A 83 -23.62 -8.30 16.34
C LYS A 83 -23.18 -7.95 14.93
N SER A 84 -23.98 -7.16 14.24
CA SER A 84 -23.66 -6.59 12.93
C SER A 84 -24.14 -5.15 12.88
N PHE A 85 -23.32 -4.28 12.28
CA PHE A 85 -23.65 -2.88 12.07
C PHE A 85 -23.08 -2.39 10.75
N GLN A 86 -23.86 -1.54 10.07
CA GLN A 86 -23.44 -0.79 8.90
C GLN A 86 -23.88 0.67 9.06
N HIS A 87 -22.92 1.59 9.10
CA HIS A 87 -23.27 3.01 9.08
C HIS A 87 -23.87 3.37 7.70
N PRO A 88 -24.89 4.24 7.61
CA PRO A 88 -25.51 4.59 6.32
C PRO A 88 -24.54 5.12 5.26
N SER A 89 -23.42 5.73 5.68
CA SER A 89 -22.39 6.22 4.78
C SER A 89 -21.47 5.13 4.22
N TRP A 90 -21.44 3.92 4.80
CA TRP A 90 -20.47 2.86 4.47
C TRP A 90 -20.74 2.17 3.12
N LYS A 91 -21.82 2.55 2.45
CA LYS A 91 -22.17 2.13 1.08
C LYS A 91 -21.81 3.17 0.01
N LYS A 92 -21.31 4.36 0.38
CA LYS A 92 -21.06 5.46 -0.58
C LYS A 92 -20.12 5.06 -1.72
N GLY A 93 -19.17 4.16 -1.47
CA GLY A 93 -18.21 3.67 -2.46
C GLY A 93 -18.61 2.37 -3.16
N GLY A 94 -19.86 1.91 -3.02
CA GLY A 94 -20.31 0.64 -3.61
C GLY A 94 -19.74 -0.57 -2.87
N TRP A 95 -19.35 -1.61 -3.62
CA TRP A 95 -18.51 -2.69 -3.07
C TRP A 95 -17.11 -2.16 -2.76
N LEU A 96 -16.52 -2.63 -1.66
CA LEU A 96 -15.31 -2.03 -1.10
C LEU A 96 -14.18 -3.04 -0.89
N ALA A 97 -12.95 -2.68 -1.23
CA ALA A 97 -11.71 -3.33 -0.83
C ALA A 97 -10.51 -2.46 -1.28
N PRO A 98 -9.33 -2.57 -0.64
CA PRO A 98 -9.06 -3.29 0.60
C PRO A 98 -9.58 -2.54 1.85
N ILE A 99 -9.36 -3.11 3.04
CA ILE A 99 -9.55 -2.43 4.34
C ILE A 99 -8.17 -2.22 4.95
N LEU A 100 -7.82 -0.98 5.28
CA LEU A 100 -6.60 -0.60 5.97
C LEU A 100 -6.94 0.28 7.18
N ILE A 101 -6.16 0.20 8.26
CA ILE A 101 -6.34 1.01 9.46
C ILE A 101 -5.03 1.72 9.76
N ASP A 102 -5.08 3.04 9.99
CA ASP A 102 -3.93 3.85 10.39
C ASP A 102 -3.70 3.83 11.91
N ASP A 103 -2.72 4.58 12.39
CA ASP A 103 -2.36 4.72 13.81
C ASP A 103 -3.41 5.44 14.66
N ALA A 104 -4.19 6.33 14.05
CA ALA A 104 -5.32 7.00 14.70
C ALA A 104 -6.60 6.13 14.73
N GLY A 105 -6.60 4.96 14.08
CA GLY A 105 -7.76 4.08 13.97
C GLY A 105 -8.75 4.49 12.87
N ASN A 106 -8.35 5.36 11.94
CA ASN A 106 -9.16 5.64 10.76
C ASN A 106 -9.07 4.45 9.80
N ILE A 107 -10.15 4.22 9.07
CA ILE A 107 -10.22 3.09 8.13
C ILE A 107 -10.19 3.63 6.72
N PHE A 108 -9.23 3.16 5.91
CA PHE A 108 -9.14 3.49 4.49
C PHE A 108 -9.64 2.32 3.65
N THR A 109 -10.37 2.65 2.58
CA THR A 109 -10.91 1.67 1.64
C THR A 109 -11.18 2.31 0.28
N SER A 110 -11.48 1.51 -0.73
CA SER A 110 -11.75 1.95 -2.10
C SER A 110 -12.80 1.08 -2.77
N PRO A 111 -13.43 1.55 -3.85
CA PRO A 111 -14.30 0.73 -4.69
C PRO A 111 -13.61 -0.54 -5.20
N ALA A 112 -14.31 -1.67 -5.15
CA ALA A 112 -13.84 -2.96 -5.63
C ALA A 112 -14.95 -3.67 -6.42
N PRO A 113 -14.98 -3.53 -7.76
CA PRO A 113 -15.99 -4.21 -8.58
C PRO A 113 -15.76 -5.73 -8.57
N PHE A 114 -16.83 -6.50 -8.32
CA PHE A 114 -16.76 -7.97 -8.21
C PHE A 114 -17.54 -8.73 -9.30
N ILE A 115 -18.61 -8.16 -9.85
CA ILE A 115 -19.49 -8.84 -10.82
C ILE A 115 -19.82 -7.91 -12.00
N ASN A 116 -20.08 -6.64 -11.70
CA ASN A 116 -20.37 -5.61 -12.69
C ASN A 116 -19.86 -4.26 -12.18
N ILE A 117 -19.94 -3.23 -13.03
CA ILE A 117 -19.55 -1.85 -12.72
C ILE A 117 -20.73 -0.96 -12.32
N LEU A 118 -21.96 -1.49 -12.19
CA LEU A 118 -23.15 -0.69 -11.85
C LEU A 118 -23.04 -0.13 -10.43
N ASP A 119 -22.60 -0.98 -9.50
CA ASP A 119 -22.39 -0.63 -8.10
C ASP A 119 -21.07 0.13 -7.86
N ASN A 120 -20.13 0.02 -8.80
CA ASN A 120 -18.82 0.69 -8.78
C ASN A 120 -18.51 1.30 -10.16
N PRO A 121 -19.12 2.45 -10.50
CA PRO A 121 -18.85 3.11 -11.77
C PRO A 121 -17.37 3.44 -11.92
N ILE A 122 -16.79 3.20 -13.11
CA ILE A 122 -15.35 3.31 -13.34
C ILE A 122 -14.81 4.69 -12.93
N ALA A 123 -15.58 5.76 -13.17
CA ALA A 123 -15.24 7.13 -12.79
C ALA A 123 -14.97 7.33 -11.28
N ASN A 124 -15.42 6.40 -10.44
CA ASN A 124 -15.23 6.46 -8.99
C ASN A 124 -14.15 5.50 -8.49
N ASN A 125 -13.64 4.58 -9.31
CA ASN A 125 -12.78 3.48 -8.84
C ASN A 125 -11.39 3.92 -8.37
N ASN A 126 -11.00 5.16 -8.65
CA ASN A 126 -9.80 5.83 -8.12
C ASN A 126 -10.07 6.71 -6.89
N THR A 127 -11.18 6.49 -6.19
CA THR A 127 -11.51 7.21 -4.96
C THR A 127 -11.09 6.42 -3.73
N ILE A 128 -10.31 7.05 -2.86
CA ILE A 128 -10.03 6.56 -1.52
C ILE A 128 -11.11 7.12 -0.60
N TYR A 129 -11.75 6.25 0.17
CA TYR A 129 -12.68 6.62 1.25
C TYR A 129 -12.00 6.45 2.60
N ARG A 130 -12.32 7.35 3.54
CA ARG A 130 -11.89 7.27 4.94
C ARG A 130 -13.11 7.20 5.86
N VAL A 131 -13.14 6.22 6.75
CA VAL A 131 -14.00 6.20 7.93
C VAL A 131 -13.26 6.87 9.07
N ASP A 132 -13.86 7.89 9.65
CA ASP A 132 -13.29 8.61 10.78
C ASP A 132 -13.34 7.76 12.06
N ALA A 133 -12.20 7.66 12.76
CA ALA A 133 -12.06 6.82 13.95
C ALA A 133 -12.97 7.25 15.12
N GLY A 134 -13.31 8.54 15.20
CA GLY A 134 -14.08 9.11 16.30
C GLY A 134 -15.59 8.95 16.13
N THR A 135 -16.06 9.11 14.89
CA THR A 135 -17.49 9.16 14.53
C THR A 135 -18.00 7.89 13.84
N GLY A 136 -17.13 7.14 13.15
CA GLY A 136 -17.54 6.04 12.29
C GLY A 136 -18.14 6.51 10.95
N GLU A 137 -18.15 7.80 10.63
CA GLU A 137 -18.65 8.30 9.35
C GLU A 137 -17.62 8.09 8.23
N MET A 138 -18.08 7.61 7.08
CA MET A 138 -17.29 7.46 5.86
C MET A 138 -17.49 8.63 4.90
N GLN A 139 -16.38 9.19 4.43
CA GLN A 139 -16.32 10.28 3.46
C GLN A 139 -15.23 10.03 2.42
N GLU A 140 -15.30 10.73 1.29
CA GLU A 140 -14.19 10.75 0.33
C GLU A 140 -12.95 11.36 0.99
N PHE A 141 -11.82 10.67 0.87
CA PHE A 141 -10.54 11.11 1.41
C PHE A 141 -9.73 11.84 0.34
N LEU A 142 -9.53 11.18 -0.80
CA LEU A 142 -8.77 11.68 -1.94
C LEU A 142 -9.21 10.93 -3.21
N ARG A 143 -9.26 11.64 -4.33
CA ARG A 143 -9.39 11.03 -5.67
C ARG A 143 -8.03 11.03 -6.35
N LEU A 144 -7.56 9.87 -6.75
CA LEU A 144 -6.33 9.74 -7.52
C LEU A 144 -6.56 10.18 -8.96
N PRO A 145 -5.53 10.70 -9.65
CA PRO A 145 -5.62 11.01 -11.07
C PRO A 145 -6.11 9.79 -11.88
N PHE A 146 -6.89 10.07 -12.92
CA PHE A 146 -7.14 9.11 -14.00
C PHE A 146 -6.22 9.48 -15.16
N GLU A 147 -5.62 8.49 -15.79
CA GLU A 147 -5.07 8.65 -17.13
C GLU A 147 -6.23 8.93 -18.12
N ASP A 148 -5.98 9.74 -19.14
CA ASP A 148 -7.00 10.33 -20.03
C ASP A 148 -7.90 9.29 -20.74
N SER A 149 -7.53 8.01 -20.74
CA SER A 149 -8.34 6.92 -21.30
C SER A 149 -8.90 5.98 -20.23
N ILE A 150 -9.99 6.38 -19.59
CA ILE A 150 -10.86 5.43 -18.89
C ILE A 150 -11.34 4.41 -19.92
N ASN A 151 -11.00 3.13 -19.71
CA ASN A 151 -11.40 2.05 -20.61
C ASN A 151 -12.24 1.03 -19.85
N SER A 152 -13.23 0.43 -20.53
CA SER A 152 -14.10 -0.58 -19.93
C SER A 152 -13.47 -1.99 -19.90
N GLN A 153 -12.26 -2.16 -20.42
CA GLN A 153 -11.55 -3.44 -20.41
C GLN A 153 -10.90 -3.73 -19.06
N ASN A 154 -10.53 -2.68 -18.31
CA ASN A 154 -10.10 -2.80 -16.93
C ASN A 154 -11.13 -2.12 -16.00
N PRO A 155 -11.97 -2.90 -15.30
CA PRO A 155 -12.94 -2.34 -14.37
C PRO A 155 -12.28 -1.88 -13.06
N TYR A 156 -11.04 -2.27 -12.79
CA TYR A 156 -10.38 -1.98 -11.52
C TYR A 156 -9.74 -0.59 -11.50
N GLY A 157 -9.82 0.07 -10.34
CA GLY A 157 -9.05 1.27 -10.03
C GLY A 157 -8.01 0.93 -8.98
N ILE A 158 -8.28 1.29 -7.72
CA ILE A 158 -7.40 0.95 -6.60
C ILE A 158 -7.53 -0.54 -6.23
N ILE A 159 -6.41 -1.26 -6.16
CA ILE A 159 -6.38 -2.69 -5.78
C ILE A 159 -5.40 -3.02 -4.66
N GLY A 160 -4.53 -2.08 -4.29
CA GLY A 160 -3.56 -2.26 -3.21
C GLY A 160 -3.49 -1.04 -2.30
N MET A 161 -3.36 -1.26 -0.99
CA MET A 161 -3.02 -0.21 -0.03
C MET A 161 -2.12 -0.72 1.09
N VAL A 162 -1.17 0.10 1.55
CA VAL A 162 -0.39 -0.15 2.78
C VAL A 162 -0.03 1.17 3.46
N TYR A 163 0.08 1.17 4.79
CA TYR A 163 0.37 2.36 5.60
C TYR A 163 1.75 2.25 6.23
N LEU A 164 2.56 3.30 6.15
CA LEU A 164 3.83 3.45 6.84
C LEU A 164 3.63 4.25 8.13
N CYS A 165 3.83 3.57 9.26
CA CYS A 165 3.56 4.13 10.59
C CYS A 165 4.40 5.35 10.92
N GLU A 166 5.71 5.32 10.64
CA GLU A 166 6.65 6.37 11.07
C GLU A 166 6.33 7.74 10.49
N THR A 167 5.84 7.78 9.24
CA THR A 167 5.65 9.04 8.51
C THR A 167 4.19 9.39 8.30
N GLY A 168 3.27 8.46 8.57
CA GLY A 168 1.87 8.61 8.23
C GLY A 168 1.61 8.60 6.71
N THR A 169 2.42 7.85 5.97
CA THR A 169 2.30 7.75 4.51
C THR A 169 1.42 6.56 4.12
N LEU A 170 0.38 6.83 3.34
CA LEU A 170 -0.46 5.83 2.70
C LEU A 170 0.05 5.56 1.27
N TYR A 171 0.50 4.33 1.02
CA TYR A 171 0.83 3.87 -0.32
C TYR A 171 -0.39 3.23 -0.96
N VAL A 172 -0.75 3.66 -2.16
CA VAL A 172 -1.95 3.21 -2.87
C VAL A 172 -1.59 2.82 -4.30
N SER A 173 -1.93 1.60 -4.68
CA SER A 173 -1.79 1.12 -6.05
C SER A 173 -3.10 1.25 -6.81
N SER A 174 -3.05 1.94 -7.94
CA SER A 174 -4.14 2.05 -8.91
C SER A 174 -3.73 1.41 -10.22
N VAL A 175 -4.59 0.57 -10.78
CA VAL A 175 -4.44 -0.02 -12.12
C VAL A 175 -5.34 0.64 -13.15
N ALA A 176 -6.03 1.73 -12.80
CA ALA A 176 -6.87 2.45 -13.75
C ALA A 176 -6.05 2.87 -14.99
N GLY A 177 -6.61 2.62 -16.18
CA GLY A 177 -5.94 2.91 -17.44
C GLY A 177 -5.09 1.74 -17.99
N SER A 178 -4.75 0.74 -17.17
CA SER A 178 -4.05 -0.47 -17.64
C SER A 178 -4.92 -1.30 -18.57
N ARG A 179 -4.24 -2.06 -19.45
CA ARG A 179 -4.84 -3.00 -20.42
C ARG A 179 -4.14 -4.35 -20.33
N LEU A 180 -4.62 -5.32 -21.10
CA LEU A 180 -4.05 -6.67 -21.13
C LEU A 180 -2.52 -6.66 -21.35
N HIS A 181 -2.01 -5.82 -22.26
CA HIS A 181 -0.59 -5.75 -22.63
C HIS A 181 0.10 -4.43 -22.28
N GLU A 182 -0.60 -3.52 -21.59
CA GLU A 182 -0.09 -2.18 -21.25
C GLU A 182 -0.23 -1.95 -19.75
N GLU A 183 0.89 -1.76 -19.07
CA GLU A 183 0.97 -1.45 -17.65
C GLU A 183 1.00 0.07 -17.48
N ASN A 184 -0.16 0.64 -17.15
CA ASN A 184 -0.35 2.07 -16.94
C ASN A 184 -0.70 2.39 -15.49
N GLY A 185 -0.60 1.41 -14.58
CA GLY A 185 -0.86 1.61 -13.17
C GLY A 185 0.19 2.48 -12.49
N HIS A 186 -0.13 2.90 -11.28
CA HIS A 186 0.76 3.71 -10.45
C HIS A 186 0.72 3.23 -9.00
N ILE A 187 1.85 3.40 -8.32
CA ILE A 187 1.90 3.38 -6.85
C ILE A 187 2.09 4.82 -6.38
N TYR A 188 1.12 5.37 -5.67
CA TYR A 188 1.19 6.71 -5.09
C TYR A 188 1.61 6.65 -3.63
N ALA A 189 2.50 7.55 -3.20
CA ALA A 189 2.77 7.83 -1.80
C ALA A 189 1.96 9.07 -1.38
N ILE A 190 1.09 8.94 -0.38
CA ILE A 190 0.17 9.98 0.05
C ILE A 190 0.42 10.31 1.51
N ASP A 191 0.73 11.56 1.82
CA ASP A 191 0.77 12.03 3.21
C ASP A 191 -0.66 12.14 3.75
N VAL A 192 -1.00 11.34 4.76
CA VAL A 192 -2.38 11.25 5.26
C VAL A 192 -2.87 12.57 5.86
N LYS A 193 -1.96 13.31 6.51
CA LYS A 193 -2.29 14.57 7.20
C LYS A 193 -2.62 15.69 6.24
N SER A 194 -1.78 15.92 5.24
CA SER A 194 -1.96 16.99 4.24
C SER A 194 -2.85 16.58 3.07
N LYS A 195 -3.12 15.27 2.91
CA LYS A 195 -3.88 14.67 1.80
C LYS A 195 -3.24 14.95 0.43
N LYS A 196 -1.91 15.00 0.39
CA LYS A 196 -1.14 15.26 -0.83
C LYS A 196 -0.43 14.00 -1.30
N ILE A 197 -0.42 13.80 -2.61
CA ILE A 197 0.53 12.89 -3.26
C ILE A 197 1.90 13.52 -3.12
N ILE A 198 2.82 12.84 -2.44
CA ILE A 198 4.17 13.33 -2.15
C ILE A 198 5.24 12.69 -3.05
N ASP A 199 4.90 11.56 -3.68
CA ASP A 199 5.72 10.83 -4.64
C ASP A 199 4.88 9.79 -5.41
N GLN A 200 5.40 9.26 -6.52
CA GLN A 200 4.75 8.20 -7.30
C GLN A 200 5.73 7.34 -8.10
N ILE A 201 5.34 6.09 -8.35
CA ILE A 201 5.97 5.22 -9.35
C ILE A 201 4.94 4.95 -10.46
N ASN A 202 5.34 5.18 -11.70
CA ASN A 202 4.49 4.97 -12.87
C ASN A 202 4.72 3.60 -13.50
N HIS A 203 3.76 3.14 -14.30
CA HIS A 203 3.81 1.90 -15.06
C HIS A 203 3.97 0.65 -14.18
N ILE A 204 3.23 0.60 -13.06
CA ILE A 204 3.19 -0.56 -12.16
C ILE A 204 1.76 -0.87 -11.73
N ASP A 205 1.32 -2.10 -12.03
CA ASP A 205 0.03 -2.67 -11.60
C ASP A 205 0.19 -3.50 -10.33
N ALA A 206 0.64 -2.84 -9.25
CA ALA A 206 0.85 -3.51 -7.97
C ALA A 206 -0.48 -3.96 -7.36
N MET A 207 -0.54 -5.19 -6.83
CA MET A 207 -1.73 -5.73 -6.19
C MET A 207 -1.48 -5.91 -4.69
N GLY A 208 -0.68 -6.92 -4.33
CA GLY A 208 -0.30 -7.14 -2.95
C GLY A 208 0.90 -6.28 -2.57
N MET A 209 0.77 -5.51 -1.50
CA MET A 209 1.82 -4.64 -0.98
C MET A 209 2.08 -4.91 0.50
N GLY A 210 3.28 -4.57 0.98
CA GLY A 210 3.68 -4.66 2.38
C GLY A 210 4.91 -3.81 2.66
N ILE A 211 5.13 -3.47 3.92
CA ILE A 211 6.30 -2.73 4.36
C ILE A 211 7.11 -3.63 5.30
N SER A 212 8.42 -3.63 5.12
CA SER A 212 9.36 -4.28 6.03
C SER A 212 10.60 -3.41 6.21
N TYR A 213 11.23 -3.59 7.37
CA TYR A 213 12.53 -3.02 7.72
C TYR A 213 13.49 -4.18 7.66
N ALA A 214 14.07 -4.43 6.48
CA ALA A 214 14.95 -5.57 6.23
C ALA A 214 16.27 -5.10 5.67
N ALA A 215 17.36 -5.81 5.99
CA ALA A 215 18.72 -5.44 5.57
C ALA A 215 19.12 -4.00 5.96
N GLY A 216 18.60 -3.51 7.09
CA GLY A 216 18.81 -2.14 7.54
C GLY A 216 18.10 -1.07 6.69
N LYS A 217 17.11 -1.44 5.86
CA LYS A 217 16.40 -0.52 4.97
C LYS A 217 14.89 -0.59 5.20
N ARG A 218 14.24 0.57 5.15
CA ARG A 218 12.78 0.67 5.04
C ARG A 218 12.39 0.39 3.59
N GLN A 219 11.61 -0.64 3.34
CA GLN A 219 11.27 -1.05 1.98
C GLN A 219 9.76 -1.25 1.80
N LEU A 220 9.25 -0.75 0.67
CA LEU A 220 7.95 -1.13 0.15
C LEU A 220 8.16 -2.37 -0.72
N PHE A 221 7.56 -3.49 -0.32
CA PHE A 221 7.46 -4.70 -1.13
C PHE A 221 6.12 -4.73 -1.85
N PHE A 222 6.12 -5.21 -3.09
CA PHE A 222 4.90 -5.43 -3.84
C PHE A 222 5.07 -6.52 -4.88
N GLY A 223 3.97 -7.22 -5.18
CA GLY A 223 3.87 -8.00 -6.42
C GLY A 223 2.82 -7.40 -7.34
N THR A 224 2.87 -7.79 -8.61
CA THR A 224 1.96 -7.28 -9.64
C THR A 224 0.78 -8.23 -9.87
N GLY A 225 -0.27 -7.72 -10.51
CA GLY A 225 -1.32 -8.58 -11.08
C GLY A 225 -0.87 -9.39 -12.31
N ARG A 226 0.37 -9.21 -12.78
CA ARG A 226 0.84 -9.67 -14.11
C ARG A 226 1.76 -10.89 -14.03
N ASN A 227 2.60 -10.99 -13.01
CA ASN A 227 3.56 -12.09 -12.84
C ASN A 227 3.71 -12.49 -11.36
N SER A 228 4.50 -13.53 -11.12
CA SER A 228 4.73 -14.08 -9.78
C SER A 228 5.89 -13.42 -9.05
N ASP A 229 6.45 -12.35 -9.58
CA ASP A 229 7.61 -11.69 -8.99
C ASP A 229 7.21 -10.79 -7.84
N VAL A 230 8.11 -10.71 -6.85
CA VAL A 230 8.04 -9.74 -5.77
C VAL A 230 9.15 -8.73 -5.99
N GLN A 231 8.77 -7.46 -6.01
CA GLN A 231 9.66 -6.33 -6.14
C GLN A 231 9.77 -5.59 -4.81
N SER A 232 10.85 -4.85 -4.62
CA SER A 232 10.98 -3.88 -3.54
C SER A 232 11.55 -2.56 -4.02
N VAL A 233 11.23 -1.49 -3.30
CA VAL A 233 11.84 -0.16 -3.46
C VAL A 233 12.14 0.42 -2.09
N THR A 234 13.31 1.03 -1.91
CA THR A 234 13.66 1.68 -0.63
C THR A 234 12.79 2.93 -0.43
N LEU A 235 12.47 3.20 0.83
CA LEU A 235 11.74 4.37 1.27
C LEU A 235 12.65 5.25 2.13
N ASN A 236 12.80 6.52 1.78
CA ASN A 236 13.58 7.46 2.59
C ASN A 236 12.85 7.87 3.89
N ALA A 237 13.52 8.64 4.75
CA ALA A 237 12.97 9.15 6.02
C ALA A 237 11.64 9.90 5.89
N ALA A 238 11.35 10.48 4.72
CA ALA A 238 10.11 11.21 4.45
C ALA A 238 9.01 10.33 3.86
N GLY A 239 9.22 9.02 3.74
CA GLY A 239 8.25 8.10 3.12
C GLY A 239 8.14 8.26 1.61
N LYS A 240 9.19 8.77 0.95
CA LYS A 240 9.29 8.86 -0.51
C LYS A 240 10.13 7.73 -1.07
N TYR A 241 9.94 7.43 -2.35
CA TYR A 241 10.72 6.38 -3.02
C TYR A 241 12.18 6.81 -3.16
N SER A 242 13.08 5.87 -2.90
CA SER A 242 14.52 6.02 -3.06
C SER A 242 15.03 4.92 -3.98
N GLY A 243 15.43 5.29 -5.19
CA GLY A 243 15.84 4.34 -6.23
C GLY A 243 14.69 3.85 -7.09
N LYS A 244 14.94 2.75 -7.82
CA LYS A 244 13.94 2.09 -8.68
C LYS A 244 13.52 0.77 -8.05
N PRO A 245 12.31 0.27 -8.36
CA PRO A 245 11.93 -1.08 -8.00
C PRO A 245 12.87 -2.13 -8.55
N GLU A 246 13.17 -3.14 -7.74
CA GLU A 246 14.01 -4.28 -8.10
C GLU A 246 13.30 -5.58 -7.73
N VAL A 247 13.44 -6.60 -8.58
CA VAL A 247 12.94 -7.95 -8.26
C VAL A 247 13.80 -8.55 -7.16
N VAL A 248 13.18 -8.94 -6.05
CA VAL A 248 13.88 -9.49 -4.88
C VAL A 248 13.73 -11.01 -4.76
N PHE A 249 12.61 -11.57 -5.23
CA PHE A 249 12.35 -13.01 -5.31
C PHE A 249 11.08 -13.26 -6.14
N THR A 250 10.72 -14.53 -6.35
CA THR A 250 9.54 -14.93 -7.12
C THR A 250 8.76 -16.04 -6.42
N LEU A 251 7.44 -16.04 -6.59
CA LEU A 251 6.53 -17.13 -6.18
C LEU A 251 6.44 -18.24 -7.23
N GLN A 252 7.06 -18.04 -8.39
CA GLN A 252 6.98 -18.99 -9.50
C GLN A 252 7.47 -20.38 -9.05
N ASN A 253 6.68 -21.40 -9.36
CA ASN A 253 6.93 -22.81 -9.03
C ASN A 253 7.08 -23.14 -7.52
N LEU A 254 6.70 -22.24 -6.60
CA LEU A 254 6.74 -22.53 -5.17
C LEU A 254 5.46 -23.21 -4.67
N GLY A 255 4.30 -22.82 -5.19
CA GLY A 255 3.00 -23.37 -4.82
C GLY A 255 2.51 -24.46 -5.76
N SER A 256 1.39 -25.10 -5.40
CA SER A 256 0.77 -26.15 -6.23
C SER A 256 0.35 -25.67 -7.62
N ARG A 257 -0.03 -24.40 -7.75
CA ARG A 257 -0.37 -23.75 -9.03
C ARG A 257 0.87 -23.30 -9.82
N GLY A 258 1.95 -22.96 -9.11
CA GLY A 258 3.22 -22.55 -9.70
C GLY A 258 3.24 -21.14 -10.30
N ASP A 259 2.12 -20.41 -10.30
CA ASP A 259 1.99 -19.09 -10.93
C ASP A 259 1.21 -18.07 -10.08
N ASP A 260 1.20 -18.27 -8.77
CA ASP A 260 0.51 -17.38 -7.83
C ASP A 260 0.94 -15.91 -8.00
N LYS A 261 -0.05 -15.02 -7.92
CA LYS A 261 0.12 -13.56 -7.86
C LYS A 261 0.05 -13.10 -6.41
N VAL A 262 0.84 -12.09 -6.06
CA VAL A 262 0.91 -11.60 -4.68
C VAL A 262 -0.36 -10.86 -4.31
N ARG A 263 -1.09 -11.37 -3.32
CA ARG A 263 -2.30 -10.73 -2.76
C ARG A 263 -1.99 -9.81 -1.58
N ARG A 264 -1.07 -10.22 -0.71
CA ARG A 264 -0.75 -9.50 0.53
C ARG A 264 0.64 -9.88 1.00
N ILE A 265 1.38 -8.90 1.51
CA ILE A 265 2.69 -9.11 2.13
C ILE A 265 2.60 -8.61 3.57
N ARG A 266 3.11 -9.41 4.52
CA ARG A 266 3.22 -9.04 5.92
C ARG A 266 4.66 -9.25 6.38
N SER A 267 5.24 -8.24 7.02
CA SER A 267 6.50 -8.41 7.73
C SER A 267 6.23 -9.02 9.11
N GLY A 268 7.01 -10.03 9.47
CA GLY A 268 7.09 -10.55 10.82
C GLY A 268 8.08 -9.79 11.69
N PRO A 269 8.20 -10.16 12.98
CA PRO A 269 9.02 -9.47 13.97
C PRO A 269 10.52 -9.50 13.69
N SER A 270 11.00 -10.50 12.96
CA SER A 270 12.42 -10.66 12.61
C SER A 270 12.73 -10.22 11.18
N GLY A 271 11.87 -9.38 10.58
CA GLY A 271 11.99 -8.96 9.19
C GLY A 271 11.64 -10.04 8.16
N ASN A 272 11.17 -11.23 8.58
CA ASN A 272 10.69 -12.24 7.65
C ASN A 272 9.43 -11.76 6.91
N LEU A 273 9.18 -12.26 5.70
CA LEU A 273 8.00 -11.91 4.91
C LEU A 273 7.08 -13.11 4.79
N ALA A 274 5.84 -12.93 5.25
CA ALA A 274 4.73 -13.82 4.93
C ALA A 274 3.98 -13.25 3.72
N VAL A 275 4.03 -13.99 2.60
CA VAL A 275 3.45 -13.59 1.32
C VAL A 275 2.25 -14.48 1.01
N SER A 276 1.06 -13.87 0.97
CA SER A 276 -0.18 -14.51 0.52
C SER A 276 -0.25 -14.49 -1.00
N GLY A 277 -0.31 -15.66 -1.65
CA GLY A 277 -0.50 -15.83 -3.09
C GLY A 277 -1.90 -16.33 -3.47
N ILE A 278 -2.40 -15.85 -4.61
CA ILE A 278 -3.67 -16.27 -5.21
C ILE A 278 -3.53 -16.44 -6.72
N GLU A 279 -4.47 -17.14 -7.34
CA GLU A 279 -4.77 -16.94 -8.75
C GLU A 279 -5.43 -15.57 -8.94
N PHE A 280 -4.96 -14.79 -9.91
CA PHE A 280 -5.56 -13.51 -10.25
C PHE A 280 -5.51 -13.27 -11.76
N ASN A 281 -6.60 -12.73 -12.28
CA ASN A 281 -6.69 -12.16 -13.61
C ASN A 281 -7.60 -10.92 -13.54
N PHE A 282 -7.46 -10.02 -14.50
CA PHE A 282 -8.21 -8.75 -14.53
C PHE A 282 -9.68 -8.89 -14.97
N ASN A 283 -10.27 -10.08 -14.88
CA ASN A 283 -11.68 -10.28 -15.20
C ASN A 283 -12.56 -10.21 -13.95
N LEU A 284 -13.76 -9.65 -14.11
CA LEU A 284 -14.79 -9.74 -13.07
C LEU A 284 -15.31 -11.17 -13.01
N VAL A 285 -15.03 -11.85 -11.90
CA VAL A 285 -15.54 -13.19 -11.64
C VAL A 285 -16.13 -13.21 -10.25
N ALA A 286 -17.31 -13.83 -10.11
CA ALA A 286 -17.90 -14.06 -8.80
C ALA A 286 -16.90 -14.84 -7.92
N PRO A 287 -16.59 -14.35 -6.70
CA PRO A 287 -15.58 -14.98 -5.86
C PRO A 287 -16.02 -16.40 -5.48
N ARG A 288 -15.33 -17.41 -6.02
CA ARG A 288 -15.32 -18.77 -5.45
C ARG A 288 -14.48 -18.76 -4.17
N GLU A 289 -14.51 -19.85 -3.40
CA GLU A 289 -13.69 -20.00 -2.19
C GLU A 289 -12.26 -19.50 -2.42
N LYS A 290 -11.78 -18.64 -1.52
CA LYS A 290 -10.45 -18.02 -1.62
C LYS A 290 -9.37 -19.08 -1.37
N GLN A 291 -8.86 -19.67 -2.44
CA GLN A 291 -7.67 -20.52 -2.37
C GLN A 291 -6.41 -19.64 -2.30
N GLU A 292 -5.94 -19.43 -1.08
CA GLU A 292 -4.72 -18.67 -0.77
C GLU A 292 -3.61 -19.64 -0.33
N THR A 293 -2.40 -19.42 -0.81
CA THR A 293 -1.18 -20.09 -0.31
C THR A 293 -0.32 -19.05 0.40
N VAL A 294 0.24 -19.40 1.56
CA VAL A 294 1.15 -18.53 2.30
C VAL A 294 2.57 -19.03 2.13
N TYR A 295 3.45 -18.16 1.65
CA TYR A 295 4.87 -18.40 1.46
C TYR A 295 5.66 -17.60 2.50
N GLU A 296 6.62 -18.23 3.17
CA GLU A 296 7.46 -17.57 4.16
C GLU A 296 8.86 -17.34 3.57
N PHE A 297 9.39 -16.12 3.71
CA PHE A 297 10.73 -15.75 3.26
C PHE A 297 11.53 -15.14 4.39
N VAL A 298 12.81 -15.49 4.47
CA VAL A 298 13.77 -14.92 5.42
C VAL A 298 14.90 -14.29 4.64
N TYR A 299 15.34 -13.11 5.08
CA TYR A 299 16.52 -12.46 4.49
C TYR A 299 17.78 -13.12 5.03
N ASP A 300 18.61 -13.63 4.13
CA ASP A 300 19.92 -14.18 4.44
C ASP A 300 20.99 -13.09 4.30
N GLU A 301 21.59 -12.67 5.42
CA GLU A 301 22.58 -11.60 5.47
C GLU A 301 23.89 -11.98 4.74
N GLU A 302 24.25 -13.27 4.71
CA GLU A 302 25.49 -13.74 4.08
C GLU A 302 25.40 -13.65 2.55
N SER A 303 24.30 -14.14 1.95
CA SER A 303 24.09 -14.08 0.50
C SER A 303 23.36 -12.81 0.04
N GLN A 304 22.91 -11.97 0.97
CA GLN A 304 22.12 -10.76 0.73
C GLN A 304 20.85 -11.02 -0.11
N LYS A 305 20.15 -12.12 0.19
CA LYS A 305 19.01 -12.60 -0.60
C LYS A 305 17.86 -13.06 0.28
N TRP A 306 16.65 -12.97 -0.27
CA TRP A 306 15.47 -13.60 0.32
C TRP A 306 15.45 -15.10 0.00
N VAL A 307 15.28 -15.92 1.03
CA VAL A 307 15.25 -17.37 0.93
C VAL A 307 13.88 -17.88 1.36
N PHE A 308 13.23 -18.62 0.45
CA PHE A 308 11.96 -19.30 0.72
C PHE A 308 12.14 -20.39 1.77
N GLN A 309 11.31 -20.37 2.80
CA GLN A 309 11.23 -21.39 3.83
C GLN A 309 10.12 -22.37 3.45
N LYS A 310 10.49 -23.63 3.18
CA LYS A 310 9.49 -24.68 2.94
C LYS A 310 8.60 -24.82 4.18
N PRO A 311 7.27 -24.97 4.01
CA PRO A 311 6.39 -25.32 5.10
C PRO A 311 6.91 -26.57 5.82
N ARG A 312 6.96 -26.53 7.16
CA ARG A 312 7.29 -27.72 7.96
C ARG A 312 6.17 -28.73 7.92
#